data_AF-A0A167XA12-F1
#
_entry.id   AF-A0A167XA12-F1
#
_cell.length_a   1.000
_cell.length_b   1.000
_cell.length_c   1.000
_cell.angle_alpha   90.00
_cell.angle_beta   90.00
_cell.angle_gamma   90.00
#
_symmetry.space_group_name_H-M   'P 1'
#
loop_
_entity.id
_entity.type
_entity.pdbx_description
1 polymer ?
#
loop_
_entity_poly.entity_id
_entity_poly.type
_entity_poly.pdbx_seq_one_letter_code
_entity_poly.pdbx_strand_id
1 'polypeptide(L)' 'MVLKDNLGHAYEGYAVEPRAEVIAVYIIRPGGVVGGKVQGVEGAEKYFSGILQ' A
#
# COMPACT_ATOMS: atom_id res chain seq x y z
N MET A 1 9.27 9.28 -7.81
CA MET A 1 9.86 9.76 -6.53
C MET A 1 9.66 8.67 -5.49
N VAL A 2 10.68 8.33 -4.71
CA VAL A 2 10.58 7.39 -3.57
C VAL A 2 10.78 8.19 -2.30
N LEU A 3 9.87 8.06 -1.33
CA LEU A 3 9.92 8.76 -0.05
C LEU A 3 10.31 7.77 1.07
N LYS A 4 11.09 8.25 2.04
CA LYS A 4 11.46 7.49 3.23
C LYS A 4 10.89 8.21 4.46
N ASP A 5 10.16 7.46 5.27
CA ASP A 5 9.73 7.94 6.58
C ASP A 5 10.90 7.86 7.56
N ASN A 6 11.52 9.01 7.86
CA ASN A 6 12.67 9.08 8.77
C ASN A 6 12.26 9.30 10.23
N LEU A 7 11.11 9.92 10.48
CA LEU A 7 10.64 10.27 11.82
C LEU A 7 9.55 9.32 12.34
N GLY A 8 9.05 8.42 11.50
CA GLY A 8 8.05 7.42 11.87
C GLY A 8 6.61 7.90 11.78
N HIS A 9 6.37 9.19 11.50
CA HIS A 9 5.03 9.77 11.49
C HIS A 9 4.12 9.20 10.41
N ALA A 10 4.66 8.77 9.27
CA ALA A 10 3.85 8.20 8.20
C ALA A 10 3.46 6.76 8.55
N TYR A 11 4.43 5.92 8.92
CA TYR A 11 4.15 4.54 9.31
C TYR A 11 3.21 4.47 10.53
N GLU A 12 3.45 5.28 11.56
CA GLU A 12 2.57 5.39 12.74
C GLU A 12 1.18 5.90 12.34
N GLY A 13 1.11 7.02 11.61
CA GLY A 13 -0.15 7.64 11.20
C GLY A 13 -1.03 6.75 10.32
N TYR A 14 -0.43 5.82 9.56
CA TYR A 14 -1.13 4.84 8.75
C TYR A 14 -1.22 3.43 9.39
N ALA A 15 -0.78 3.27 10.64
CA ALA A 15 -0.74 1.99 11.35
C ALA A 15 -0.09 0.86 10.53
N VAL A 16 1.08 1.16 9.95
CA VAL A 16 1.90 0.24 9.17
C VAL A 16 3.19 -0.04 9.91
N GLU A 17 3.52 -1.32 10.09
CA GLU A 17 4.77 -1.75 10.70
C GLU A 17 5.95 -1.53 9.71
N PRO A 18 6.93 -0.64 10.01
CA PRO A 18 8.01 -0.30 9.09
C PRO A 18 8.93 -1.47 8.71
N ARG A 19 8.98 -2.52 9.55
CA ARG A 19 9.88 -3.69 9.37
C ARG A 19 9.10 -5.00 9.26
N ALA A 20 7.86 -4.94 8.79
CA ALA A 20 7.09 -6.14 8.54
C ALA A 20 7.80 -7.04 7.52
N GLU A 21 7.73 -8.35 7.72
CA GLU A 21 8.25 -9.34 6.76
C GLU A 21 7.58 -9.22 5.39
N VAL A 22 6.33 -8.75 5.37
CA VAL A 22 5.54 -8.55 4.15
C VAL A 22 5.17 -7.08 3.99
N ILE A 23 5.45 -6.54 2.80
CA ILE A 23 5.14 -5.15 2.45
C ILE A 23 3.62 -4.94 2.42
N ALA A 24 3.13 -3.97 3.19
CA ALA A 24 1.76 -3.49 3.06
C ALA A 24 1.64 -2.56 1.84
N VAL A 25 0.68 -2.83 0.96
CA VAL A 25 0.42 -2.03 -0.24
C VAL A 25 -0.98 -1.45 -0.16
N TYR A 26 -1.10 -0.13 -0.19
CA TYR A 26 -2.37 0.57 -0.29
C TYR A 26 -2.61 1.01 -1.73
N ILE A 27 -3.74 0.63 -2.29
CA ILE A 27 -4.13 0.95 -3.67
C ILE A 27 -5.09 2.13 -3.61
N ILE A 28 -4.70 3.24 -4.23
CA ILE A 28 -5.49 4.48 -4.27
C ILE A 28 -6.11 4.63 -5.66
N ARG A 29 -7.44 4.76 -5.73
CA ARG A 29 -8.18 4.95 -6.99
C ARG A 29 -8.09 6.40 -7.47
N PRO A 30 -8.37 6.68 -8.75
CA PRO A 30 -8.62 8.04 -9.21
C PRO A 30 -9.61 8.75 -8.29
N GLY A 31 -9.30 9.98 -7.87
CA GLY A 31 -10.06 10.73 -6.86
C GLY A 31 -9.56 10.59 -5.42
N GLY A 32 -8.49 9.83 -5.17
CA GLY A 32 -7.82 9.78 -3.86
C GLY A 32 -8.47 8.84 -2.85
N VAL A 33 -9.42 8.01 -3.28
CA VAL A 33 -10.12 7.06 -2.40
C VAL A 33 -9.30 5.77 -2.26
N VAL A 34 -9.18 5.26 -1.03
CA VAL A 34 -8.57 3.94 -0.78
C VAL A 34 -9.43 2.85 -1.43
N GLY A 35 -8.87 2.16 -2.42
CA GLY A 35 -9.52 1.05 -3.13
C GLY A 35 -9.21 -0.32 -2.53
N GLY A 36 -8.08 -0.46 -1.82
CA GLY A 36 -7.72 -1.69 -1.14
C GLY A 36 -6.43 -1.60 -0.34
N LYS A 37 -6.28 -2.52 0.61
CA LYS A 37 -5.03 -2.83 1.32
C LYS A 37 -4.69 -4.29 1.03
N VAL A 38 -3.53 -4.52 0.43
CA VAL A 38 -3.04 -5.85 0.05
C VAL A 38 -1.63 -6.07 0.57
N GLN A 39 -1.14 -7.30 0.45
CA GLN A 39 0.17 -7.71 0.88
C GLN A 39 1.05 -8.05 -0.33
N GLY A 40 2.23 -7.43 -0.39
CA GLY A 40 3.23 -7.69 -1.42
C GLY A 40 2.77 -7.39 -2.86
N VAL A 41 3.59 -7.84 -3.80
CA VAL A 41 3.36 -7.66 -5.24
C VAL A 41 2.19 -8.52 -5.71
N GLU A 42 2.12 -9.79 -5.28
CA GLU A 42 1.06 -10.73 -5.68
C GLU A 42 -0.34 -10.21 -5.31
N GLY A 43 -0.49 -9.59 -4.13
CA GLY A 43 -1.75 -8.99 -3.73
C GLY A 43 -2.18 -7.84 -4.63
N ALA A 44 -1.22 -7.04 -5.12
CA ALA A 44 -1.49 -5.95 -6.06
C ALA A 44 -1.90 -6.48 -7.43
N GLU A 45 -1.18 -7.48 -7.96
CA GLU A 45 -1.50 -8.13 -9.23
C GLU A 45 -2.92 -8.73 -9.22
N LYS A 46 -3.26 -9.46 -8.14
CA LYS A 46 -4.59 -10.03 -7.95
C LYS A 46 -5.69 -8.97 -7.87
N TYR A 47 -5.42 -7.82 -7.25
CA TYR A 47 -6.39 -6.72 -7.21
C TYR A 47 -6.66 -6.19 -8.62
N PHE A 48 -5.62 -5.93 -9.40
CA PHE A 48 -5.76 -5.34 -10.73
C PHE A 48 -6.32 -6.30 -11.77
N SER A 49 -6.07 -7.62 -11.66
CA SER A 49 -6.67 -8.61 -12.58
C SER A 49 -8.21 -8.68 -12.49
N GLY A 50 -8.79 -8.26 -11.37
CA GLY A 50 -10.24 -8.13 -11.21
C GLY A 50 -10.84 -6.85 -11.78
N ILE A 51 -10.01 -5.89 -12.22
CA ILE A 51 -10.44 -4.55 -12.66
C ILE A 51 -10.05 -4.30 -14.11
N LEU A 52 -8.80 -4.56 -14.44
CA LEU A 52 -8.23 -4.35 -15.77
C LEU A 52 -8.30 -5.69 -16.50
N GLN A 53 -9.24 -5.78 -17.44
CA GLN A 53 -9.35 -6.90 -18.38
C GLN A 53 -8.46 -6.68 -19.59
#